data_AF-A0AAD9SN09-F1
#
_entry.id   AF-A0AAD9SN09-F1
#
_cell.length_a   1.000
_cell.length_b   1.000
_cell.length_c   1.000
_cell.angle_alpha   90.00
_cell.angle_beta   90.00
_cell.angle_gamma   90.00
#
_symmetry.space_group_name_H-M   'P 1'
#
loop_
_entity.id
_entity.type
_entity.pdbx_description
1 polymer ?
#
loop_
_entity_poly.entity_id
_entity_poly.type
_entity_poly.pdbx_seq_one_letter_code
_entity_poly.pdbx_strand_id
1 'polypeptide(L)'
;MYSPASSSSPRSSLGTWSPTTPSFSSKFRNRVPTQMRRCIPIYLTCVLVFLLILNADLFTVSIPRGGGPVFKRGGTIAKHSSTVAGPAIAVGFPKKIWQTWKVDPLQFEQRDSNTARTWVQRNPNFRYEVLTDSNDVGYVEQHFGPGGFNRPDIVDLYRNINATIIKADLLRYMVMYAEGGVYADIDVEALKPVSRFIPDHRYAEEDIDMVIGIEIDQPMFKNHPILGKKSQSFCQWTFMARPRLPVMMRLIENIMSWLADLARQQNVPISEVVMDFDQVISGTGPSAFTAAILEEMNVNRSKDSPEITWDVFHDLDESKIVSRVLVLDVEAFAAGQGHSDSGNHNARGALVKHHYHASNWPSRHPRFNHPVYGPVEHCNWEPNCVAKWDADTAAFALMTEEEQKTLAEEKEAEQQAATAQQEQFLARIAQQQEALQQPLHLGQQQAVAVPAPAPAPKPEPQPE
;
A
#
# COMPACT_ATOMS: atom_id res chain seq x y z
N MET A 1 -15.11 -46.46 53.76
CA MET A 1 -14.46 -47.01 54.97
C MET A 1 -13.23 -47.80 54.53
N TYR A 2 -12.16 -47.77 55.33
CA TYR A 2 -10.99 -48.70 55.41
C TYR A 2 -10.44 -49.44 54.16
N SER A 3 -9.16 -49.16 53.87
CA SER A 3 -8.14 -50.05 53.25
C SER A 3 -7.57 -51.04 54.33
N PRO A 4 -6.38 -51.72 54.25
CA PRO A 4 -5.29 -51.84 53.24
C PRO A 4 -4.96 -53.35 52.92
N ALA A 5 -3.76 -53.92 52.65
CA ALA A 5 -2.35 -53.51 52.47
C ALA A 5 -1.52 -54.57 51.67
N SER A 6 -0.47 -54.15 50.94
CA SER A 6 0.79 -54.88 50.62
C SER A 6 1.70 -53.90 49.84
N SER A 7 2.94 -53.55 50.21
CA SER A 7 4.22 -54.31 50.29
C SER A 7 4.78 -54.73 48.91
N SER A 8 6.05 -54.49 48.52
CA SER A 8 7.20 -53.90 49.24
C SER A 8 8.42 -53.55 48.34
N SER A 9 9.09 -52.41 48.63
CA SER A 9 10.56 -52.16 48.64
C SER A 9 11.44 -52.50 47.38
N PRO A 10 12.77 -52.21 47.35
CA PRO A 10 13.31 -50.86 47.10
C PRO A 10 14.55 -50.80 46.14
N ARG A 11 14.91 -49.62 45.59
CA ARG A 11 16.33 -49.16 45.42
C ARG A 11 16.55 -47.75 44.81
N SER A 12 17.53 -47.03 45.38
CA SER A 12 18.58 -46.15 44.81
C SER A 12 18.46 -45.50 43.41
N SER A 13 19.05 -44.32 43.12
CA SER A 13 19.69 -43.24 43.93
C SER A 13 20.15 -42.09 43.00
N LEU A 14 20.72 -41.02 43.59
CA LEU A 14 21.35 -39.83 42.97
C LEU A 14 20.42 -38.65 42.68
N GLY A 15 20.44 -37.67 43.58
CA GLY A 15 20.09 -36.28 43.27
C GLY A 15 21.35 -35.41 43.32
N THR A 16 21.42 -34.38 42.46
CA THR A 16 22.49 -33.38 42.48
C THR A 16 21.93 -32.03 42.95
N TRP A 17 22.63 -31.38 43.87
CA TRP A 17 22.25 -30.05 44.36
C TRP A 17 22.54 -28.97 43.30
N SER A 18 21.76 -27.89 43.33
CA SER A 18 22.10 -26.61 42.69
C SER A 18 22.01 -25.51 43.75
N PRO A 19 22.98 -24.57 43.83
CA PRO A 19 23.07 -23.63 44.95
C PRO A 19 22.15 -22.41 44.77
N THR A 20 21.38 -22.09 45.80
CA THR A 20 20.54 -20.89 45.85
C THR A 20 21.38 -19.64 46.13
N THR A 21 21.44 -18.70 45.17
CA THR A 21 22.08 -17.40 45.39
C THR A 21 21.15 -16.43 46.15
N PRO A 22 21.66 -15.66 47.16
CA PRO A 22 20.82 -14.78 47.96
C PRO A 22 20.47 -13.48 47.21
N SER A 23 19.17 -13.20 47.08
CA SER A 23 18.64 -12.03 46.38
C SER A 23 18.83 -10.71 47.16
N PHE A 24 19.97 -10.05 46.93
CA PHE A 24 20.28 -8.72 47.46
C PHE A 24 19.62 -7.57 46.66
N SER A 25 18.29 -7.57 46.51
CA SER A 25 17.57 -6.38 46.00
C SER A 25 16.08 -6.30 46.40
N SER A 26 15.80 -6.22 47.70
CA SER A 26 14.42 -6.08 48.23
C SER A 26 14.12 -4.75 48.94
N LYS A 27 15.12 -3.92 49.32
CA LYS A 27 14.94 -2.76 50.21
C LYS A 27 14.92 -1.37 49.57
N PHE A 28 14.99 -1.24 48.24
CA PHE A 28 14.86 0.04 47.50
C PHE A 28 13.78 0.01 46.39
N ARG A 29 12.80 -0.89 46.49
CA ARG A 29 11.84 -1.15 45.40
C ARG A 29 10.82 -0.01 45.17
N ASN A 30 10.48 0.79 46.18
CA ASN A 30 9.38 1.78 46.14
C ASN A 30 9.80 3.22 46.50
N ARG A 31 10.63 3.90 45.67
CA ARG A 31 10.84 5.36 45.81
C ARG A 31 11.27 6.16 44.57
N VAL A 32 11.21 5.57 43.37
CA VAL A 32 11.57 6.23 42.10
C VAL A 32 10.55 5.85 41.00
N PRO A 33 9.98 6.80 40.24
CA PRO A 33 9.02 6.50 39.16
C PRO A 33 9.59 5.62 38.05
N THR A 34 8.71 4.86 37.39
CA THR A 34 9.04 3.83 36.38
C THR A 34 9.85 4.39 35.20
N GLN A 35 9.56 5.63 34.80
CA GLN A 35 10.21 6.33 33.68
C GLN A 35 11.71 6.55 33.94
N MET A 36 12.09 6.99 35.16
CA MET A 36 13.49 7.22 35.53
C MET A 36 14.32 5.93 35.57
N ARG A 37 13.73 4.76 35.88
CA ARG A 37 14.45 3.48 35.89
C ARG A 37 15.00 3.09 34.51
N ARG A 38 14.36 3.51 33.41
CA ARG A 38 14.87 3.30 32.05
C ARG A 38 16.00 4.28 31.69
N CYS A 39 15.94 5.52 32.17
CA CYS A 39 16.92 6.55 31.82
C CYS A 39 18.23 6.47 32.62
N ILE A 40 18.21 6.01 33.89
CA ILE A 40 19.43 5.90 34.73
C ILE A 40 20.59 5.13 34.06
N PRO A 41 20.40 3.91 33.49
CA PRO A 41 21.49 3.22 32.79
C PRO A 41 21.95 3.99 31.54
N ILE A 42 21.04 4.62 30.80
CA ILE A 42 21.40 5.44 29.62
C ILE A 42 22.30 6.61 30.03
N TYR A 43 21.94 7.35 31.08
CA TYR A 43 22.78 8.45 31.60
C TYR A 43 24.15 7.97 32.09
N LEU A 44 24.23 6.80 32.75
CA LEU A 44 25.51 6.20 33.15
C LEU A 44 26.37 5.81 31.93
N THR A 45 25.77 5.24 30.88
CA THR A 45 26.45 4.95 29.61
C THR A 45 26.93 6.23 28.93
N CYS A 46 26.11 7.28 28.87
CA CYS A 46 26.50 8.58 28.31
C CYS A 46 27.68 9.21 29.07
N VAL A 47 27.69 9.13 30.40
CA VAL A 47 28.82 9.61 31.23
C VAL A 47 30.08 8.77 30.98
N LEU A 48 29.98 7.45 30.86
CA LEU A 48 31.11 6.58 30.53
C LEU A 48 31.69 6.85 29.13
N VAL A 49 30.85 7.04 28.11
CA VAL A 49 31.27 7.40 26.75
C VAL A 49 31.90 8.79 26.72
N PHE A 50 31.33 9.77 27.43
CA PHE A 50 31.90 11.11 27.54
C PHE A 50 33.28 11.11 28.23
N LEU A 51 33.43 10.33 29.31
CA LEU A 51 34.72 10.13 29.98
C LEU A 51 35.75 9.41 29.09
N LEU A 52 35.33 8.43 28.29
CA LEU A 52 36.21 7.77 27.30
C LEU A 52 36.69 8.76 26.23
N ILE A 53 35.81 9.61 25.70
CA ILE A 53 36.16 10.64 24.71
C ILE A 53 37.11 11.68 25.32
N LEU A 54 36.85 12.15 26.54
CA LEU A 54 37.73 13.08 27.26
C LEU A 54 39.10 12.49 27.66
N ASN A 55 39.28 11.17 27.58
CA ASN A 55 40.53 10.47 27.88
C ASN A 55 41.11 9.76 26.65
N ALA A 56 40.64 10.07 25.43
CA ALA A 56 41.08 9.42 24.20
C ALA A 56 42.60 9.60 23.94
N ASP A 57 43.17 10.72 24.36
CA ASP A 57 44.62 11.03 24.23
C ASP A 57 45.53 10.07 25.01
N LEU A 58 44.99 9.29 25.96
CA LEU A 58 45.74 8.22 26.66
C LEU A 58 45.92 6.94 25.81
N PHE A 59 45.26 6.83 24.66
CA PHE A 59 45.22 5.60 23.85
C PHE A 59 45.77 5.75 22.41
N THR A 60 46.32 6.91 22.04
CA THR A 60 46.82 7.19 20.67
C THR A 60 48.20 6.57 20.39
N VAL A 61 48.27 5.25 20.22
CA VAL A 61 49.48 4.55 19.74
C VAL A 61 49.80 5.00 18.31
N SER A 62 50.99 5.57 18.09
CA SER A 62 51.39 6.22 16.84
C SER A 62 52.42 5.41 16.05
N ILE A 63 52.08 4.98 14.82
CA ILE A 63 53.00 4.36 13.85
C ILE A 63 52.73 4.97 12.44
N PRO A 64 53.74 5.24 11.59
CA PRO A 64 53.68 6.38 10.65
C PRO A 64 53.40 6.06 9.17
N ARG A 65 53.23 7.13 8.36
CA ARG A 65 53.05 7.11 6.90
C ARG A 65 54.37 7.21 6.12
N GLY A 66 54.41 6.55 4.95
CA GLY A 66 55.35 6.77 3.84
C GLY A 66 55.13 5.71 2.73
N GLY A 67 55.44 5.92 1.45
CA GLY A 67 55.85 7.14 0.75
C GLY A 67 56.59 6.84 -0.56
N GLY A 68 56.07 7.29 -1.72
CA GLY A 68 56.78 7.21 -3.03
C GLY A 68 56.05 6.41 -4.13
N PRO A 69 56.00 6.89 -5.39
CA PRO A 69 55.36 6.20 -6.52
C PRO A 69 56.35 5.48 -7.47
N VAL A 70 55.87 4.50 -8.26
CA VAL A 70 56.65 3.89 -9.36
C VAL A 70 55.80 3.74 -10.62
N PHE A 71 56.31 4.25 -11.74
CA PHE A 71 55.75 4.12 -13.09
C PHE A 71 56.16 2.79 -13.74
N LYS A 72 55.28 2.16 -14.53
CA LYS A 72 55.69 1.39 -15.73
C LYS A 72 54.54 1.22 -16.74
N ARG A 73 54.91 1.14 -18.02
CA ARG A 73 54.01 1.07 -19.19
C ARG A 73 53.98 -0.33 -19.80
N GLY A 74 52.89 -0.65 -20.50
CA GLY A 74 52.89 -1.49 -21.70
C GLY A 74 52.44 -2.95 -21.51
N GLY A 75 51.64 -3.45 -22.47
CA GLY A 75 51.18 -4.85 -22.47
C GLY A 75 49.83 -5.09 -23.15
N THR A 76 49.61 -4.63 -24.39
CA THR A 76 48.38 -4.93 -25.14
C THR A 76 48.37 -6.39 -25.61
N ILE A 77 47.46 -7.21 -25.08
CA ILE A 77 47.04 -8.48 -25.70
C ILE A 77 45.52 -8.52 -25.74
N ALA A 78 44.94 -8.27 -26.91
CA ALA A 78 43.52 -8.44 -27.13
C ALA A 78 43.20 -9.93 -27.28
N LYS A 79 42.42 -10.49 -26.34
CA LYS A 79 41.71 -11.76 -26.54
C LYS A 79 40.24 -11.46 -26.78
N HIS A 80 39.77 -11.69 -28.01
CA HIS A 80 38.33 -11.71 -28.29
C HIS A 80 37.71 -12.93 -27.62
N SER A 81 37.22 -12.74 -26.39
CA SER A 81 36.28 -13.66 -25.77
C SER A 81 34.87 -13.21 -26.12
N SER A 82 34.20 -13.91 -27.02
CA SER A 82 32.82 -13.62 -27.42
C SER A 82 31.82 -14.13 -26.39
N THR A 83 31.94 -13.67 -25.14
CA THR A 83 30.89 -13.79 -24.13
C THR A 83 29.72 -12.91 -24.57
N VAL A 84 28.55 -13.52 -24.83
CA VAL A 84 27.31 -12.78 -25.04
C VAL A 84 27.04 -11.97 -23.78
N ALA A 85 27.17 -10.65 -23.88
CA ALA A 85 26.84 -9.77 -22.77
C ALA A 85 25.33 -9.83 -22.52
N GLY A 86 24.93 -10.23 -21.32
CA GLY A 86 23.57 -9.97 -20.84
C GLY A 86 23.29 -8.46 -20.90
N PRO A 87 22.02 -8.04 -21.04
CA PRO A 87 21.68 -6.62 -21.12
C PRO A 87 22.21 -5.89 -19.90
N ALA A 88 23.11 -4.92 -20.13
CA ALA A 88 23.67 -4.12 -19.05
C ALA A 88 22.54 -3.39 -18.33
N ILE A 89 22.35 -3.68 -17.04
CA ILE A 89 21.38 -2.99 -16.19
C ILE A 89 21.74 -1.51 -16.19
N ALA A 90 20.74 -0.64 -16.37
CA ALA A 90 20.96 0.80 -16.42
C ALA A 90 21.63 1.31 -15.12
N VAL A 91 22.54 2.26 -15.27
CA VAL A 91 23.22 2.89 -14.14
C VAL A 91 22.22 3.76 -13.39
N GLY A 92 21.77 3.26 -12.24
CA GLY A 92 20.72 3.85 -11.42
C GLY A 92 19.29 3.52 -11.86
N PHE A 93 18.30 3.95 -11.07
CA PHE A 93 16.88 3.75 -11.40
C PHE A 93 16.45 4.60 -12.62
N PRO A 94 15.62 4.06 -13.54
CA PRO A 94 15.10 4.82 -14.67
C PRO A 94 14.31 6.05 -14.20
N LYS A 95 14.59 7.22 -14.79
CA LYS A 95 13.88 8.46 -14.45
C LYS A 95 12.58 8.59 -15.24
N LYS A 96 11.72 7.58 -15.09
CA LYS A 96 10.37 7.49 -15.64
C LYS A 96 9.36 7.38 -14.50
N ILE A 97 8.23 8.06 -14.64
CA ILE A 97 7.04 7.89 -13.79
C ILE A 97 5.91 7.43 -14.71
N TRP A 98 5.32 6.29 -14.36
CA TRP A 98 4.23 5.68 -15.08
C TRP A 98 2.95 5.72 -14.26
N GLN A 99 1.84 6.07 -14.92
CA GLN A 99 0.50 5.77 -14.43
C GLN A 99 -0.30 5.08 -15.54
N THR A 100 -1.39 4.41 -15.18
CA THR A 100 -2.37 3.88 -16.15
C THR A 100 -3.72 4.53 -15.91
N TRP A 101 -4.42 4.89 -17.00
CA TRP A 101 -5.81 5.35 -16.90
C TRP A 101 -6.59 5.12 -18.20
N LYS A 102 -7.84 5.57 -18.26
CA LYS A 102 -8.73 5.30 -19.40
C LYS A 102 -8.46 6.20 -20.59
N VAL A 103 -8.01 7.43 -20.32
CA VAL A 103 -7.91 8.54 -21.28
C VAL A 103 -6.57 9.27 -21.15
N ASP A 104 -6.24 10.10 -22.14
CA ASP A 104 -5.02 10.91 -22.17
C ASP A 104 -5.01 11.99 -21.05
N PRO A 105 -3.84 12.42 -20.53
CA PRO A 105 -3.73 13.51 -19.55
C PRO A 105 -4.43 14.84 -19.91
N LEU A 106 -4.63 15.14 -21.20
CA LEU A 106 -5.41 16.31 -21.66
C LEU A 106 -6.93 16.15 -21.47
N GLN A 107 -7.39 14.94 -21.18
CA GLN A 107 -8.80 14.57 -20.97
C GLN A 107 -9.10 14.12 -19.52
N PHE A 108 -8.11 14.19 -18.60
CA PHE A 108 -8.30 13.87 -17.19
C PHE A 108 -9.37 14.75 -16.53
N GLU A 109 -10.22 14.13 -15.71
CA GLU A 109 -11.08 14.85 -14.78
C GLU A 109 -10.23 15.66 -13.78
N GLN A 110 -10.81 16.72 -13.18
CA GLN A 110 -10.07 17.62 -12.30
C GLN A 110 -9.39 16.90 -11.12
N ARG A 111 -10.00 15.81 -10.62
CA ARG A 111 -9.42 14.95 -9.57
C ARG A 111 -8.13 14.27 -10.04
N ASP A 112 -8.19 13.59 -11.18
CA ASP A 112 -7.07 12.82 -11.74
C ASP A 112 -5.95 13.77 -12.23
N SER A 113 -6.32 14.95 -12.74
CA SER A 113 -5.39 16.04 -13.08
C SER A 113 -4.71 16.65 -11.85
N ASN A 114 -5.30 16.56 -10.66
CA ASN A 114 -4.68 17.04 -9.42
C ASN A 114 -3.62 16.04 -8.92
N THR A 115 -3.96 14.75 -8.84
CA THR A 115 -3.02 13.70 -8.39
C THR A 115 -1.84 13.57 -9.36
N ALA A 116 -2.09 13.37 -10.65
CA ALA A 116 -1.06 13.27 -11.70
C ALA A 116 -0.07 14.44 -11.70
N ARG A 117 -0.57 15.67 -11.53
CA ARG A 117 0.25 16.89 -11.53
C ARG A 117 1.27 16.94 -10.39
N THR A 118 0.97 16.34 -9.24
CA THR A 118 1.92 16.29 -8.13
C THR A 118 3.18 15.51 -8.49
N TRP A 119 3.06 14.40 -9.22
CA TRP A 119 4.21 13.61 -9.69
C TRP A 119 5.16 14.45 -10.55
N VAL A 120 4.62 15.20 -11.51
CA VAL A 120 5.40 16.11 -12.37
C VAL A 120 6.02 17.26 -11.58
N GLN A 121 5.27 17.89 -10.67
CA GLN A 121 5.73 19.02 -9.86
C GLN A 121 6.81 18.65 -8.83
N ARG A 122 6.73 17.46 -8.23
CA ARG A 122 7.75 16.96 -7.30
C ARG A 122 9.00 16.46 -8.03
N ASN A 123 8.86 15.94 -9.25
CA ASN A 123 9.92 15.22 -9.97
C ASN A 123 10.20 15.84 -11.36
N PRO A 124 10.59 17.13 -11.47
CA PRO A 124 10.77 17.83 -12.74
C PRO A 124 11.92 17.29 -13.62
N ASN A 125 12.67 16.31 -13.14
CA ASN A 125 13.75 15.60 -13.84
C ASN A 125 13.38 14.14 -14.20
N PHE A 126 12.11 13.74 -14.07
CA PHE A 126 11.57 12.47 -14.55
C PHE A 126 10.69 12.70 -15.78
N ARG A 127 10.71 11.75 -16.73
CA ARG A 127 9.71 11.69 -17.81
C ARG A 127 8.43 11.08 -17.25
N TYR A 128 7.34 11.83 -17.29
CA TYR A 128 6.01 11.36 -16.91
C TYR A 128 5.29 10.78 -18.13
N GLU A 129 4.74 9.57 -18.01
CA GLU A 129 4.03 8.87 -19.08
C GLU A 129 2.77 8.18 -18.56
N VAL A 130 1.74 8.12 -19.40
CA VAL A 130 0.46 7.46 -19.10
C VAL A 130 0.10 6.52 -20.23
N LEU A 131 -0.11 5.26 -19.90
CA LEU A 131 -0.73 4.30 -20.82
C LEU A 131 -2.25 4.34 -20.65
N THR A 132 -2.95 4.16 -21.78
CA THR A 132 -4.41 4.34 -21.88
C THR A 132 -5.10 3.14 -22.52
N ASP A 133 -6.40 3.01 -22.31
CA ASP A 133 -7.29 2.03 -23.00
C ASP A 133 -7.20 2.10 -24.54
N SER A 134 -6.58 3.15 -25.11
CA SER A 134 -6.35 3.35 -26.54
C SER A 134 -4.93 3.04 -27.03
N ASN A 135 -3.97 2.77 -26.13
CA ASN A 135 -2.56 2.53 -26.48
C ASN A 135 -1.88 1.36 -25.72
N ASP A 136 -2.55 0.80 -24.70
CA ASP A 136 -2.09 -0.33 -23.88
C ASP A 136 -1.63 -1.54 -24.72
N VAL A 137 -2.46 -2.02 -25.65
CA VAL A 137 -2.17 -3.16 -26.53
C VAL A 137 -0.99 -2.84 -27.44
N GLY A 138 -0.88 -1.60 -27.95
CA GLY A 138 0.25 -1.18 -28.79
C GLY A 138 1.58 -1.16 -28.02
N TYR A 139 1.56 -0.73 -26.75
CA TYR A 139 2.74 -0.81 -25.88
C TYR A 139 3.13 -2.27 -25.59
N VAL A 140 2.16 -3.13 -25.27
CA VAL A 140 2.41 -4.55 -25.01
C VAL A 140 2.94 -5.26 -26.27
N GLU A 141 2.40 -4.97 -27.45
CA GLU A 141 2.90 -5.48 -28.74
C GLU A 141 4.33 -5.01 -29.03
N GLN A 142 4.64 -3.73 -28.79
CA GLN A 142 5.99 -3.18 -28.98
C GLN A 142 7.03 -3.85 -28.07
N HIS A 143 6.71 -4.07 -26.79
CA HIS A 143 7.67 -4.56 -25.81
C HIS A 143 7.72 -6.09 -25.70
N PHE A 144 6.59 -6.80 -25.82
CA PHE A 144 6.51 -8.25 -25.65
C PHE A 144 6.34 -9.00 -26.99
N GLY A 145 6.01 -8.33 -28.08
CA GLY A 145 5.95 -8.96 -29.41
C GLY A 145 7.32 -9.41 -29.96
N PRO A 146 7.35 -9.96 -31.19
CA PRO A 146 8.56 -10.57 -31.77
C PRO A 146 9.78 -9.64 -31.93
N GLY A 147 9.57 -8.32 -31.97
CA GLY A 147 10.65 -7.32 -32.03
C GLY A 147 11.20 -6.89 -30.66
N GLY A 148 10.55 -7.29 -29.56
CA GLY A 148 10.92 -6.95 -28.18
C GLY A 148 11.42 -8.18 -27.42
N PHE A 149 10.72 -8.58 -26.36
CA PHE A 149 11.04 -9.78 -25.56
C PHE A 149 10.65 -11.11 -26.24
N ASN A 150 9.98 -11.08 -27.40
CA ASN A 150 9.53 -12.27 -28.14
C ASN A 150 8.70 -13.25 -27.29
N ARG A 151 7.68 -12.71 -26.63
CA ARG A 151 6.65 -13.38 -25.84
C ARG A 151 5.26 -13.11 -26.45
N PRO A 152 4.96 -13.66 -27.64
CA PRO A 152 3.65 -13.50 -28.28
C PRO A 152 2.51 -14.08 -27.42
N ASP A 153 2.80 -15.07 -26.57
CA ASP A 153 1.90 -15.61 -25.57
C ASP A 153 1.41 -14.57 -24.55
N ILE A 154 2.29 -13.65 -24.12
CA ILE A 154 1.92 -12.52 -23.24
C ILE A 154 1.05 -11.52 -23.99
N VAL A 155 1.38 -11.22 -25.26
CA VAL A 155 0.62 -10.30 -26.12
C VAL A 155 -0.79 -10.84 -26.39
N ASP A 156 -0.90 -12.10 -26.78
CA ASP A 156 -2.17 -12.73 -27.13
C ASP A 156 -3.04 -12.97 -25.90
N LEU A 157 -2.47 -13.26 -24.73
CA LEU A 157 -3.22 -13.20 -23.48
C LEU A 157 -3.78 -11.79 -23.23
N TYR A 158 -2.94 -10.76 -23.29
CA TYR A 158 -3.34 -9.39 -22.94
C TYR A 158 -4.48 -8.84 -23.81
N ARG A 159 -4.47 -9.19 -25.11
CA ARG A 159 -5.56 -8.89 -26.06
C ARG A 159 -6.89 -9.55 -25.69
N ASN A 160 -6.87 -10.69 -24.98
CA ASN A 160 -8.06 -11.48 -24.63
C ASN A 160 -8.59 -11.22 -23.20
N ILE A 161 -7.99 -10.31 -22.42
CA ILE A 161 -8.50 -9.94 -21.09
C ILE A 161 -9.50 -8.78 -21.21
N ASN A 162 -10.77 -9.05 -20.93
CA ASN A 162 -11.82 -8.03 -20.86
C ASN A 162 -11.94 -7.36 -19.48
N ALA A 163 -11.50 -8.04 -18.41
CA ALA A 163 -11.61 -7.51 -17.04
C ALA A 163 -10.63 -6.34 -16.83
N THR A 164 -11.14 -5.11 -16.75
CA THR A 164 -10.32 -3.88 -16.77
C THR A 164 -9.30 -3.81 -15.64
N ILE A 165 -9.61 -4.34 -14.45
CA ILE A 165 -8.67 -4.36 -13.32
C ILE A 165 -7.50 -5.34 -13.57
N ILE A 166 -7.79 -6.53 -14.10
CA ILE A 166 -6.79 -7.53 -14.48
C ILE A 166 -5.86 -6.97 -15.57
N LYS A 167 -6.42 -6.21 -16.53
CA LYS A 167 -5.65 -5.50 -17.55
C LYS A 167 -4.72 -4.43 -16.96
N ALA A 168 -5.21 -3.62 -16.03
CA ALA A 168 -4.41 -2.59 -15.36
C ALA A 168 -3.30 -3.21 -14.49
N ASP A 169 -3.64 -4.26 -13.74
CA ASP A 169 -2.69 -5.00 -12.90
C ASP A 169 -1.57 -5.63 -13.72
N LEU A 170 -1.93 -6.39 -14.76
CA LEU A 170 -0.91 -7.03 -15.59
C LEU A 170 -0.07 -5.98 -16.35
N LEU A 171 -0.67 -4.86 -16.76
CA LEU A 171 0.05 -3.77 -17.42
C LEU A 171 1.10 -3.11 -16.52
N ARG A 172 0.82 -2.87 -15.21
CA ARG A 172 1.83 -2.28 -14.32
C ARG A 172 3.06 -3.17 -14.16
N TYR A 173 2.87 -4.49 -14.07
CA TYR A 173 3.98 -5.44 -14.02
C TYR A 173 4.73 -5.54 -15.35
N MET A 174 4.01 -5.54 -16.48
CA MET A 174 4.62 -5.48 -17.83
C MET A 174 5.48 -4.23 -18.04
N VAL A 175 4.97 -3.05 -17.66
CA VAL A 175 5.69 -1.77 -17.74
C VAL A 175 6.97 -1.81 -16.90
N MET A 176 6.86 -2.29 -15.66
CA MET A 176 7.99 -2.32 -14.72
C MET A 176 9.03 -3.39 -15.05
N TYR A 177 8.64 -4.49 -15.71
CA TYR A 177 9.60 -5.39 -16.35
C TYR A 177 10.27 -4.74 -17.57
N ALA A 178 9.49 -4.08 -18.44
CA ALA A 178 9.98 -3.61 -19.74
C ALA A 178 10.94 -2.42 -19.63
N GLU A 179 10.57 -1.38 -18.88
CA GLU A 179 11.33 -0.13 -18.75
C GLU A 179 11.66 0.24 -17.30
N GLY A 180 10.88 -0.23 -16.33
CA GLY A 180 11.07 0.14 -14.92
C GLY A 180 10.86 1.63 -14.67
N GLY A 181 11.51 2.15 -13.62
CA GLY A 181 11.32 3.49 -13.09
C GLY A 181 10.40 3.47 -11.89
N VAL A 182 9.43 4.38 -11.81
CA VAL A 182 8.37 4.40 -10.79
C VAL A 182 7.04 4.10 -11.45
N TYR A 183 6.23 3.26 -10.82
CA TYR A 183 4.81 3.12 -11.12
C TYR A 183 3.97 3.73 -9.99
N ALA A 184 2.84 4.35 -10.34
CA ALA A 184 1.77 4.73 -9.42
C ALA A 184 0.39 4.65 -10.08
N ASP A 185 -0.63 4.14 -9.38
CA ASP A 185 -2.03 4.24 -9.86
C ASP A 185 -2.48 5.72 -9.91
N ILE A 186 -3.50 6.03 -10.74
CA ILE A 186 -3.86 7.43 -11.06
C ILE A 186 -4.32 8.25 -9.85
N ASP A 187 -4.94 7.58 -8.88
CA ASP A 187 -5.47 8.14 -7.64
C ASP A 187 -4.40 8.31 -6.53
N VAL A 188 -3.12 8.17 -6.87
CA VAL A 188 -1.98 8.42 -5.97
C VAL A 188 -1.40 9.84 -6.13
N GLU A 189 -1.27 10.55 -5.02
CA GLU A 189 -0.68 11.88 -4.87
C GLU A 189 0.77 11.79 -4.36
N ALA A 190 1.73 12.48 -5.00
CA ALA A 190 3.12 12.57 -4.57
C ALA A 190 3.32 13.66 -3.51
N LEU A 191 3.34 13.26 -2.23
CA LEU A 191 3.61 14.17 -1.11
C LEU A 191 5.07 14.64 -1.12
N LYS A 192 6.01 13.76 -1.48
CA LYS A 192 7.47 13.98 -1.53
C LYS A 192 8.03 13.57 -2.91
N PRO A 193 9.22 14.04 -3.31
CA PRO A 193 9.87 13.56 -4.53
C PRO A 193 10.38 12.12 -4.42
N VAL A 194 10.48 11.43 -5.54
CA VAL A 194 10.98 10.04 -5.67
C VAL A 194 12.40 9.88 -5.09
N SER A 195 13.21 10.94 -5.08
CA SER A 195 14.51 10.96 -4.42
C SER A 195 14.45 10.83 -2.89
N ARG A 196 13.27 10.60 -2.30
CA ARG A 196 13.04 10.29 -0.88
C ARG A 196 12.64 8.83 -0.65
N PHE A 197 12.40 8.05 -1.71
CA PHE A 197 12.00 6.64 -1.64
C PHE A 197 13.16 5.75 -1.17
N ILE A 198 14.41 6.20 -1.34
CA ILE A 198 15.59 5.63 -0.68
C ILE A 198 16.03 6.65 0.39
N PRO A 199 16.01 6.32 1.69
CA PRO A 199 16.39 7.26 2.74
C PRO A 199 17.86 7.71 2.66
N ASP A 200 18.07 9.03 2.57
CA ASP A 200 19.38 9.68 2.50
C ASP A 200 20.38 9.06 3.51
N HIS A 201 21.59 8.73 3.03
CA HIS A 201 22.72 8.21 3.82
C HIS A 201 22.52 6.86 4.54
N ARG A 202 21.33 6.24 4.46
CA ARG A 202 21.06 4.91 5.06
C ARG A 202 21.45 3.76 4.12
N TYR A 203 21.25 3.94 2.82
CA TYR A 203 21.47 2.91 1.79
C TYR A 203 22.18 3.46 0.55
N ALA A 204 22.90 2.58 -0.15
CA ALA A 204 23.46 2.83 -1.47
C ALA A 204 22.45 2.41 -2.56
N GLU A 205 22.38 3.14 -3.67
CA GLU A 205 21.40 2.86 -4.74
C GLU A 205 21.75 1.56 -5.49
N GLU A 206 23.05 1.27 -5.60
CA GLU A 206 23.61 0.04 -6.20
C GLU A 206 23.28 -1.25 -5.42
N ASP A 207 22.91 -1.15 -4.14
CA ASP A 207 22.47 -2.30 -3.32
C ASP A 207 20.98 -2.64 -3.52
N ILE A 208 20.24 -1.79 -4.25
CA ILE A 208 18.78 -1.86 -4.38
C ILE A 208 18.39 -2.05 -5.86
N ASP A 209 17.55 -3.04 -6.12
CA ASP A 209 16.95 -3.30 -7.44
C ASP A 209 15.46 -2.91 -7.49
N MET A 210 14.79 -2.88 -6.33
CA MET A 210 13.37 -2.54 -6.19
C MET A 210 13.11 -1.82 -4.86
N VAL A 211 12.19 -0.87 -4.83
CA VAL A 211 11.67 -0.22 -3.63
C VAL A 211 10.15 -0.41 -3.57
N ILE A 212 9.66 -0.97 -2.47
CA ILE A 212 8.24 -1.22 -2.18
C ILE A 212 7.91 -0.71 -0.78
N GLY A 213 6.66 -0.35 -0.53
CA GLY A 213 6.15 -0.13 0.83
C GLY A 213 5.38 -1.34 1.33
N ILE A 214 5.11 -1.40 2.63
CA ILE A 214 4.07 -2.26 3.18
C ILE A 214 2.71 -1.56 2.99
N GLU A 215 1.69 -2.32 2.59
CA GLU A 215 0.31 -1.83 2.52
C GLU A 215 -0.52 -2.34 3.70
N ILE A 216 -0.51 -3.64 3.96
CA ILE A 216 -1.29 -4.24 5.05
C ILE A 216 -0.39 -5.14 5.88
N ASP A 217 -0.16 -4.75 7.13
CA ASP A 217 0.46 -5.57 8.16
C ASP A 217 -0.57 -5.89 9.24
N GLN A 218 -1.20 -7.06 9.14
CA GLN A 218 -2.28 -7.53 10.02
C GLN A 218 -2.17 -9.05 10.28
N PRO A 219 -1.00 -9.57 10.68
CA PRO A 219 -0.67 -11.00 10.62
C PRO A 219 -1.53 -11.88 11.54
N MET A 220 -2.19 -11.30 12.55
CA MET A 220 -3.17 -12.00 13.38
C MET A 220 -4.34 -12.60 12.58
N PHE A 221 -4.72 -11.98 11.46
CA PHE A 221 -5.85 -12.42 10.63
C PHE A 221 -5.46 -13.38 9.50
N LYS A 222 -4.19 -13.81 9.39
CA LYS A 222 -3.71 -14.64 8.27
C LYS A 222 -4.48 -15.96 8.06
N ASN A 223 -5.13 -16.46 9.10
CA ASN A 223 -5.96 -17.67 9.07
C ASN A 223 -7.47 -17.39 8.94
N HIS A 224 -7.91 -16.13 8.93
CA HIS A 224 -9.32 -15.74 8.82
C HIS A 224 -9.80 -15.97 7.37
N PRO A 225 -10.98 -16.59 7.13
CA PRO A 225 -11.39 -17.04 5.79
C PRO A 225 -11.46 -15.93 4.73
N ILE A 226 -12.00 -14.75 5.08
CA ILE A 226 -12.10 -13.58 4.20
C ILE A 226 -10.83 -12.71 4.26
N LEU A 227 -10.45 -12.25 5.47
CA LEU A 227 -9.36 -11.29 5.67
C LEU A 227 -7.94 -11.85 5.43
N GLY A 228 -7.70 -13.15 5.65
CA GLY A 228 -6.35 -13.72 5.66
C GLY A 228 -5.59 -13.63 4.35
N LYS A 229 -6.30 -13.67 3.20
CA LYS A 229 -5.68 -13.50 1.87
C LYS A 229 -4.98 -12.16 1.70
N LYS A 230 -5.44 -11.11 2.40
CA LYS A 230 -5.03 -9.71 2.23
C LYS A 230 -4.42 -9.09 3.48
N SER A 231 -4.32 -9.84 4.58
CA SER A 231 -3.79 -9.36 5.88
C SER A 231 -2.27 -9.20 5.94
N GLN A 232 -1.57 -9.53 4.85
CA GLN A 232 -0.12 -9.47 4.68
C GLN A 232 0.14 -9.05 3.23
N SER A 233 0.40 -7.77 3.00
CA SER A 233 0.43 -7.18 1.66
C SER A 233 1.49 -6.07 1.53
N PHE A 234 2.35 -6.18 0.52
CA PHE A 234 3.17 -5.08 0.02
C PHE A 234 2.36 -4.17 -0.91
N CYS A 235 2.63 -2.87 -0.83
CA CYS A 235 2.05 -1.85 -1.71
C CYS A 235 2.47 -2.10 -3.15
N GLN A 236 1.48 -2.44 -3.97
CA GLN A 236 1.65 -2.76 -5.39
C GLN A 236 1.17 -1.62 -6.31
N TRP A 237 0.30 -0.75 -5.80
CA TRP A 237 -0.21 0.43 -6.50
C TRP A 237 0.79 1.61 -6.52
N THR A 238 1.92 1.52 -5.81
CA THR A 238 3.09 2.39 -6.00
C THR A 238 4.38 1.65 -5.65
N PHE A 239 5.33 1.60 -6.58
CA PHE A 239 6.66 1.03 -6.35
C PHE A 239 7.69 1.56 -7.35
N MET A 240 8.98 1.36 -7.05
CA MET A 240 10.10 1.71 -7.93
C MET A 240 10.91 0.45 -8.27
N ALA A 241 11.34 0.29 -9.52
CA ALA A 241 12.08 -0.89 -9.98
C ALA A 241 13.12 -0.56 -11.05
N ARG A 242 14.23 -1.31 -11.07
CA ARG A 242 15.07 -1.44 -12.26
C ARG A 242 14.33 -2.27 -13.32
N PRO A 243 14.61 -2.10 -14.61
CA PRO A 243 13.99 -2.95 -15.65
C PRO A 243 14.49 -4.39 -15.55
N ARG A 244 13.68 -5.33 -16.08
CA ARG A 244 13.97 -6.76 -16.27
C ARG A 244 14.20 -7.59 -15.00
N LEU A 245 13.63 -7.20 -13.86
CA LEU A 245 13.68 -8.03 -12.64
C LEU A 245 12.96 -9.37 -12.86
N PRO A 246 13.55 -10.52 -12.46
CA PRO A 246 12.93 -11.84 -12.63
C PRO A 246 11.53 -11.93 -12.00
N VAL A 247 11.34 -11.36 -10.81
CA VAL A 247 10.05 -11.32 -10.10
C VAL A 247 8.91 -10.71 -10.92
N MET A 248 9.16 -9.68 -11.73
CA MET A 248 8.11 -9.05 -12.54
C MET A 248 7.67 -9.97 -13.68
N MET A 249 8.59 -10.72 -14.31
CA MET A 249 8.23 -11.75 -15.30
C MET A 249 7.53 -12.93 -14.63
N ARG A 250 8.04 -13.41 -13.49
CA ARG A 250 7.44 -14.52 -12.72
C ARG A 250 6.00 -14.19 -12.30
N LEU A 251 5.76 -12.97 -11.85
CA LEU A 251 4.42 -12.49 -11.50
C LEU A 251 3.49 -12.44 -12.72
N ILE A 252 3.96 -11.93 -13.86
CA ILE A 252 3.22 -11.98 -15.13
C ILE A 252 2.84 -13.42 -15.47
N GLU A 253 3.81 -14.34 -15.48
CA GLU A 253 3.62 -15.76 -15.82
C GLU A 253 2.69 -16.50 -14.86
N ASN A 254 2.79 -16.23 -13.55
CA ASN A 254 1.87 -16.74 -12.54
C ASN A 254 0.43 -16.26 -12.81
N ILE A 255 0.24 -15.00 -13.19
CA ILE A 255 -1.06 -14.45 -13.60
C ILE A 255 -1.57 -15.13 -14.88
N MET A 256 -0.70 -15.42 -15.85
CA MET A 256 -1.07 -16.17 -17.07
C MET A 256 -1.64 -17.55 -16.72
N SER A 257 -0.95 -18.31 -15.86
CA SER A 257 -1.40 -19.63 -15.43
C SER A 257 -2.71 -19.53 -14.65
N TRP A 258 -2.79 -18.62 -13.68
CA TRP A 258 -3.98 -18.44 -12.85
C TRP A 258 -5.23 -18.09 -13.67
N LEU A 259 -5.12 -17.18 -14.65
CA LEU A 259 -6.23 -16.85 -15.57
C LEU A 259 -6.62 -18.05 -16.43
N ALA A 260 -5.64 -18.81 -16.96
CA ALA A 260 -5.91 -20.00 -17.77
C ALA A 260 -6.51 -21.16 -16.93
N ASP A 261 -6.16 -21.26 -15.65
CA ASP A 261 -6.73 -22.21 -14.70
C ASP A 261 -8.17 -21.82 -14.29
N LEU A 262 -8.43 -20.53 -14.07
CA LEU A 262 -9.76 -20.02 -13.72
C LEU A 262 -10.75 -20.12 -14.90
N ALA A 263 -10.30 -19.76 -16.12
CA ALA A 263 -11.05 -19.98 -17.35
C ALA A 263 -11.45 -21.45 -17.56
N ARG A 264 -10.53 -22.38 -17.27
CA ARG A 264 -10.78 -23.83 -17.35
C ARG A 264 -11.75 -24.32 -16.28
N GLN A 265 -11.69 -23.77 -15.06
CA GLN A 265 -12.63 -24.10 -13.98
C GLN A 265 -14.05 -23.59 -14.26
N GLN A 266 -14.18 -22.42 -14.86
CA GLN A 266 -15.46 -21.82 -15.26
C GLN A 266 -15.99 -22.36 -16.60
N ASN A 267 -15.15 -23.06 -17.38
CA ASN A 267 -15.43 -23.56 -18.73
C ASN A 267 -15.86 -22.42 -19.69
N VAL A 268 -15.11 -21.31 -19.67
CA VAL A 268 -15.29 -20.11 -20.51
C VAL A 268 -13.95 -19.67 -21.11
N PRO A 269 -13.92 -18.89 -22.20
CA PRO A 269 -12.69 -18.23 -22.64
C PRO A 269 -12.24 -17.16 -21.63
N ILE A 270 -10.95 -16.79 -21.65
CA ILE A 270 -10.36 -15.80 -20.73
C ILE A 270 -11.08 -14.43 -20.80
N SER A 271 -11.66 -14.10 -21.94
CA SER A 271 -12.50 -12.92 -22.19
C SER A 271 -13.84 -12.90 -21.43
N GLU A 272 -14.28 -14.04 -20.90
CA GLU A 272 -15.57 -14.22 -20.21
C GLU A 272 -15.41 -14.66 -18.75
N VAL A 273 -14.17 -14.73 -18.24
CA VAL A 273 -13.90 -15.05 -16.83
C VAL A 273 -14.48 -13.98 -15.91
N VAL A 274 -15.35 -14.42 -15.00
CA VAL A 274 -15.93 -13.59 -13.94
C VAL A 274 -15.12 -13.81 -12.66
N MET A 275 -14.78 -12.75 -11.94
CA MET A 275 -14.00 -12.83 -10.70
C MET A 275 -14.70 -12.14 -9.54
N ASP A 276 -14.62 -12.74 -8.36
CA ASP A 276 -14.90 -12.05 -7.09
C ASP A 276 -13.75 -11.12 -6.68
N PHE A 277 -14.00 -10.24 -5.71
CA PHE A 277 -13.01 -9.27 -5.24
C PHE A 277 -11.75 -9.93 -4.67
N ASP A 278 -11.88 -11.01 -3.90
CA ASP A 278 -10.73 -11.71 -3.32
C ASP A 278 -9.95 -12.50 -4.38
N GLN A 279 -10.61 -12.99 -5.44
CA GLN A 279 -9.96 -13.56 -6.62
C GLN A 279 -9.09 -12.52 -7.33
N VAL A 280 -9.56 -11.29 -7.55
CA VAL A 280 -8.71 -10.21 -8.11
C VAL A 280 -7.51 -9.94 -7.19
N ILE A 281 -7.73 -9.75 -5.89
CA ILE A 281 -6.67 -9.46 -4.93
C ILE A 281 -5.63 -10.60 -4.81
N SER A 282 -6.08 -11.86 -4.89
CA SER A 282 -5.22 -13.05 -4.77
C SER A 282 -4.59 -13.52 -6.09
N GLY A 283 -5.18 -13.16 -7.23
CA GLY A 283 -4.69 -13.55 -8.56
C GLY A 283 -3.76 -12.53 -9.19
N THR A 284 -4.11 -11.23 -9.14
CA THR A 284 -3.33 -10.15 -9.78
C THR A 284 -2.94 -9.02 -8.83
N GLY A 285 -3.69 -8.81 -7.76
CA GLY A 285 -3.50 -7.69 -6.83
C GLY A 285 -2.38 -7.90 -5.80
N PRO A 286 -2.46 -7.20 -4.64
CA PRO A 286 -1.34 -7.10 -3.69
C PRO A 286 -0.90 -8.44 -3.11
N SER A 287 -1.78 -9.42 -2.95
CA SER A 287 -1.40 -10.73 -2.43
C SER A 287 -0.57 -11.53 -3.44
N ALA A 288 -0.90 -11.45 -4.74
CA ALA A 288 -0.13 -12.09 -5.81
C ALA A 288 1.27 -11.46 -5.93
N PHE A 289 1.33 -10.13 -5.94
CA PHE A 289 2.57 -9.34 -5.91
C PHE A 289 3.43 -9.68 -4.69
N THR A 290 2.82 -9.77 -3.50
CA THR A 290 3.49 -10.11 -2.25
C THR A 290 4.05 -11.53 -2.26
N ALA A 291 3.27 -12.51 -2.73
CA ALA A 291 3.73 -13.89 -2.86
C ALA A 291 4.95 -14.00 -3.80
N ALA A 292 4.89 -13.38 -4.97
CA ALA A 292 6.00 -13.39 -5.94
C ALA A 292 7.27 -12.69 -5.40
N ILE A 293 7.13 -11.60 -4.64
CA ILE A 293 8.26 -10.90 -4.01
C ILE A 293 8.87 -11.72 -2.88
N LEU A 294 8.06 -12.33 -2.01
CA LEU A 294 8.57 -13.26 -0.99
C LEU A 294 9.26 -14.46 -1.64
N GLU A 295 8.73 -15.00 -2.75
CA GLU A 295 9.36 -16.08 -3.51
C GLU A 295 10.72 -15.64 -4.10
N GLU A 296 10.82 -14.46 -4.71
CA GLU A 296 12.08 -13.91 -5.23
C GLU A 296 13.10 -13.65 -4.12
N MET A 297 12.66 -13.06 -3.00
CA MET A 297 13.52 -12.85 -1.82
C MET A 297 14.08 -14.18 -1.31
N ASN A 298 13.27 -15.23 -1.32
CA ASN A 298 13.64 -16.58 -0.89
C ASN A 298 14.51 -17.34 -1.91
N VAL A 299 14.36 -17.11 -3.22
CA VAL A 299 15.29 -17.63 -4.25
C VAL A 299 16.68 -17.01 -4.10
N ASN A 300 16.75 -15.73 -3.75
CA ASN A 300 18.00 -14.99 -3.61
C ASN A 300 18.61 -15.02 -2.19
N ARG A 301 17.99 -15.73 -1.23
CA ARG A 301 18.51 -15.85 0.16
C ARG A 301 19.73 -16.77 0.23
N SER A 302 20.57 -16.60 1.25
CA SER A 302 21.65 -17.56 1.51
C SER A 302 21.06 -18.92 1.94
N LYS A 303 21.62 -20.03 1.47
CA LYS A 303 21.11 -21.38 1.80
C LYS A 303 21.19 -21.69 3.30
N ASP A 304 22.09 -21.03 4.02
CA ASP A 304 22.27 -21.16 5.47
C ASP A 304 21.40 -20.17 6.28
N SER A 305 20.62 -19.31 5.59
CA SER A 305 19.69 -18.38 6.23
C SER A 305 18.26 -18.95 6.31
N PRO A 306 17.49 -18.61 7.35
CA PRO A 306 16.11 -19.06 7.48
C PRO A 306 15.23 -18.53 6.34
N GLU A 307 14.07 -19.16 6.19
CA GLU A 307 13.04 -18.70 5.25
C GLU A 307 12.57 -17.29 5.58
N ILE A 308 12.41 -16.46 4.55
CA ILE A 308 11.92 -15.09 4.64
C ILE A 308 10.40 -15.15 4.59
N THR A 309 9.78 -15.13 5.77
CA THR A 309 8.34 -15.02 5.96
C THR A 309 7.91 -13.57 6.16
N TRP A 310 6.60 -13.32 6.26
CA TRP A 310 6.08 -12.00 6.61
C TRP A 310 6.57 -11.48 7.97
N ASP A 311 6.96 -12.39 8.88
CA ASP A 311 7.49 -12.04 10.22
C ASP A 311 8.81 -11.24 10.15
N VAL A 312 9.42 -11.10 8.97
CA VAL A 312 10.59 -10.23 8.69
C VAL A 312 10.22 -8.75 8.48
N PHE A 313 8.93 -8.48 8.24
CA PHE A 313 8.34 -7.19 7.84
C PHE A 313 7.21 -6.71 8.76
N HIS A 314 6.73 -7.55 9.68
CA HIS A 314 5.77 -7.18 10.72
C HIS A 314 6.38 -6.17 11.71
N ASP A 315 5.60 -5.18 12.15
CA ASP A 315 5.99 -4.11 13.10
C ASP A 315 7.28 -3.37 12.67
N LEU A 316 7.39 -3.04 11.38
CA LEU A 316 8.58 -2.42 10.79
C LEU A 316 8.71 -0.91 11.13
N ASP A 317 9.34 -0.59 12.26
CA ASP A 317 9.68 0.78 12.71
C ASP A 317 10.41 1.64 11.65
N GLU A 318 11.24 1.01 10.82
CA GLU A 318 12.04 1.69 9.79
C GLU A 318 12.31 0.78 8.59
N SER A 319 12.36 1.36 7.39
CA SER A 319 12.78 0.69 6.15
C SER A 319 14.04 -0.20 6.25
N LYS A 320 14.08 -1.26 5.43
CA LYS A 320 15.05 -2.37 5.50
C LYS A 320 15.26 -3.01 4.12
N ILE A 321 16.51 -3.32 3.75
CA ILE A 321 16.81 -4.13 2.56
C ILE A 321 16.73 -5.63 2.89
N VAL A 322 16.00 -6.37 2.07
CA VAL A 322 15.96 -7.84 2.06
C VAL A 322 16.13 -8.33 0.62
N SER A 323 17.14 -9.15 0.35
CA SER A 323 17.46 -9.70 -0.98
C SER A 323 17.41 -8.66 -2.12
N ARG A 324 18.08 -7.51 -1.91
CA ARG A 324 18.15 -6.33 -2.83
C ARG A 324 16.83 -5.60 -3.09
N VAL A 325 15.76 -5.94 -2.39
CA VAL A 325 14.52 -5.16 -2.32
C VAL A 325 14.57 -4.29 -1.07
N LEU A 326 14.43 -2.97 -1.22
CA LEU A 326 14.20 -2.06 -0.10
C LEU A 326 12.71 -2.07 0.23
N VAL A 327 12.36 -2.58 1.41
CA VAL A 327 11.00 -2.51 1.97
C VAL A 327 10.92 -1.28 2.87
N LEU A 328 9.95 -0.42 2.60
CA LEU A 328 9.58 0.72 3.43
C LEU A 328 8.46 0.33 4.41
N ASP A 329 8.39 1.05 5.52
CA ASP A 329 7.29 0.97 6.49
C ASP A 329 5.92 1.33 5.90
N VAL A 330 4.86 1.13 6.71
CA VAL A 330 3.47 1.39 6.30
C VAL A 330 3.19 2.89 6.13
N GLU A 331 3.80 3.76 6.95
CA GLU A 331 3.61 5.21 6.83
C GLU A 331 4.19 5.74 5.51
N ALA A 332 5.28 5.16 5.00
CA ALA A 332 5.95 5.63 3.79
C ALA A 332 5.03 5.67 2.55
N PHE A 333 4.28 4.61 2.26
CA PHE A 333 3.34 4.59 1.13
C PHE A 333 1.87 4.59 1.58
N ALA A 334 1.45 3.65 2.42
CA ALA A 334 0.05 3.44 2.79
C ALA A 334 -0.42 4.32 3.97
N ALA A 335 -0.03 5.60 3.98
CA ALA A 335 -0.28 6.52 5.08
C ALA A 335 -1.79 6.73 5.36
N GLY A 336 -2.16 6.78 6.64
CA GLY A 336 -3.48 7.28 7.08
C GLY A 336 -4.71 6.41 6.78
N GLN A 337 -4.53 5.14 6.42
CA GLN A 337 -5.60 4.14 6.21
C GLN A 337 -6.27 3.65 7.52
N GLY A 338 -5.74 4.04 8.69
CA GLY A 338 -6.38 3.80 9.99
C GLY A 338 -6.15 2.41 10.60
N HIS A 339 -5.30 1.59 9.97
CA HIS A 339 -4.80 0.32 10.49
C HIS A 339 -3.28 0.19 10.27
N SER A 340 -2.68 -0.87 10.81
CA SER A 340 -1.24 -1.22 10.61
C SER A 340 -0.28 -0.07 10.92
N ASP A 341 -0.57 0.71 11.96
CA ASP A 341 0.19 1.88 12.44
C ASP A 341 0.64 2.87 11.34
N SER A 342 -0.17 2.97 10.28
CA SER A 342 -0.01 3.82 9.09
C SER A 342 0.08 5.34 9.30
N GLY A 343 0.22 5.81 10.54
CA GLY A 343 0.42 7.22 10.86
C GLY A 343 -0.64 8.15 10.24
N ASN A 344 -0.20 9.19 9.53
CA ASN A 344 -1.09 10.05 8.74
C ASN A 344 -0.33 10.83 7.65
N HIS A 345 -1.06 11.34 6.65
CA HIS A 345 -0.53 12.07 5.49
C HIS A 345 0.34 13.31 5.78
N ASN A 346 0.29 13.89 6.99
CA ASN A 346 1.14 15.03 7.37
C ASN A 346 2.48 14.62 8.02
N ALA A 347 2.67 13.33 8.25
CA ALA A 347 3.83 12.81 8.95
C ALA A 347 5.11 12.87 8.09
N ARG A 348 6.23 12.44 8.70
CA ARG A 348 7.56 12.58 8.08
C ARG A 348 7.87 11.44 7.11
N GLY A 349 7.43 10.22 7.42
CA GLY A 349 7.59 9.04 6.56
C GLY A 349 6.78 9.17 5.28
N ALA A 350 5.51 9.60 5.38
CA ALA A 350 4.55 9.69 4.27
C ALA A 350 5.13 10.30 2.97
N LEU A 351 5.43 9.45 1.99
CA LEU A 351 6.01 9.79 0.69
C LEU A 351 4.94 10.07 -0.37
N VAL A 352 3.86 9.29 -0.32
CA VAL A 352 2.70 9.38 -1.21
C VAL A 352 1.40 9.32 -0.41
N LYS A 353 0.26 9.52 -1.09
CA LYS A 353 -1.08 9.42 -0.54
C LYS A 353 -2.00 8.77 -1.57
N HIS A 354 -2.66 7.69 -1.21
CA HIS A 354 -3.63 7.01 -2.07
C HIS A 354 -5.05 7.53 -1.77
N HIS A 355 -5.73 8.07 -2.79
CA HIS A 355 -7.12 8.55 -2.67
C HIS A 355 -8.09 7.38 -2.91
N TYR A 356 -8.16 6.46 -1.93
CA TYR A 356 -8.94 5.21 -2.01
C TYR A 356 -10.37 5.43 -2.53
N HIS A 357 -10.88 4.42 -3.25
CA HIS A 357 -12.19 4.39 -3.93
C HIS A 357 -12.33 5.29 -5.17
N ALA A 358 -11.40 6.20 -5.47
CA ALA A 358 -11.50 7.09 -6.64
C ALA A 358 -11.57 6.34 -7.98
N SER A 359 -10.81 5.25 -8.15
CA SER A 359 -10.90 4.33 -9.28
C SER A 359 -12.20 3.52 -9.37
N ASN A 360 -12.93 3.34 -8.25
CA ASN A 360 -14.20 2.63 -8.10
C ASN A 360 -14.25 1.19 -8.70
N TRP A 361 -13.10 0.53 -8.86
CA TRP A 361 -13.03 -0.86 -9.32
C TRP A 361 -13.58 -1.91 -8.33
N PRO A 362 -13.47 -1.75 -6.98
CA PRO A 362 -13.94 -2.79 -6.06
C PRO A 362 -15.45 -3.00 -6.12
N SER A 363 -16.21 -1.93 -6.36
CA SER A 363 -17.66 -1.92 -6.50
C SER A 363 -18.18 -2.63 -7.76
N ARG A 364 -17.29 -3.09 -8.65
CA ARG A 364 -17.61 -3.87 -9.86
C ARG A 364 -17.45 -5.38 -9.69
N HIS A 365 -16.90 -5.82 -8.56
CA HIS A 365 -16.61 -7.23 -8.28
C HIS A 365 -17.35 -7.65 -7.01
N PRO A 366 -18.06 -8.80 -7.00
CA PRO A 366 -18.77 -9.22 -5.80
C PRO A 366 -17.79 -9.47 -4.65
N ARG A 367 -18.18 -9.01 -3.47
CA ARG A 367 -17.50 -9.29 -2.19
C ARG A 367 -18.36 -10.22 -1.36
N PHE A 368 -17.78 -10.93 -0.40
CA PHE A 368 -18.58 -11.56 0.63
C PHE A 368 -19.35 -10.48 1.41
N ASN A 369 -20.65 -10.65 1.54
CA ASN A 369 -21.55 -9.71 2.20
C ASN A 369 -22.59 -10.52 2.99
N HIS A 370 -22.52 -10.48 4.32
CA HIS A 370 -23.48 -11.23 5.13
C HIS A 370 -24.85 -10.52 5.11
N PRO A 371 -25.97 -11.21 4.83
CA PRO A 371 -27.27 -10.56 4.63
C PRO A 371 -27.70 -9.67 5.81
N VAL A 372 -27.35 -10.04 7.04
CA VAL A 372 -27.70 -9.29 8.25
C VAL A 372 -26.57 -8.34 8.73
N TYR A 373 -25.31 -8.68 8.48
CA TYR A 373 -24.14 -8.05 9.15
C TYR A 373 -23.17 -7.33 8.21
N GLY A 374 -23.42 -7.33 6.90
CA GLY A 374 -22.57 -6.66 5.92
C GLY A 374 -21.24 -7.39 5.64
N PRO A 375 -20.31 -6.73 4.94
CA PRO A 375 -18.93 -7.20 4.76
C PRO A 375 -18.10 -6.96 6.02
N VAL A 376 -17.23 -7.92 6.38
CA VAL A 376 -16.33 -7.84 7.55
C VAL A 376 -15.32 -6.69 7.45
N GLU A 377 -15.01 -6.25 6.23
CA GLU A 377 -14.09 -5.13 5.95
C GLU A 377 -14.55 -3.81 6.58
N HIS A 378 -15.83 -3.64 6.93
CA HIS A 378 -16.30 -2.47 7.67
C HIS A 378 -15.67 -2.34 9.07
N CYS A 379 -15.12 -3.42 9.64
CA CYS A 379 -14.36 -3.36 10.89
C CYS A 379 -12.96 -2.73 10.75
N ASN A 380 -12.47 -2.47 9.53
CA ASN A 380 -11.14 -1.92 9.25
C ASN A 380 -10.01 -2.53 10.10
N TRP A 381 -9.99 -3.86 10.18
CA TRP A 381 -9.01 -4.67 10.94
C TRP A 381 -9.08 -4.56 12.47
N GLU A 382 -10.07 -3.88 13.06
CA GLU A 382 -10.22 -3.80 14.51
C GLU A 382 -10.60 -5.19 15.11
N PRO A 383 -9.77 -5.79 15.98
CA PRO A 383 -9.95 -7.18 16.41
C PRO A 383 -11.25 -7.49 17.15
N ASN A 384 -11.79 -6.57 17.94
CA ASN A 384 -13.03 -6.82 18.69
C ASN A 384 -14.25 -6.79 17.76
N CYS A 385 -14.26 -5.89 16.78
CA CYS A 385 -15.27 -5.81 15.72
C CYS A 385 -15.26 -7.08 14.84
N VAL A 386 -14.07 -7.51 14.38
CA VAL A 386 -13.97 -8.75 13.58
C VAL A 386 -14.40 -9.97 14.40
N ALA A 387 -13.92 -10.12 15.63
CA ALA A 387 -14.32 -11.22 16.51
C ALA A 387 -15.83 -11.20 16.85
N LYS A 388 -16.45 -10.01 16.92
CA LYS A 388 -17.91 -9.88 17.05
C LYS A 388 -18.62 -10.31 15.75
N TRP A 389 -18.15 -9.88 14.59
CA TRP A 389 -18.72 -10.28 13.30
C TRP A 389 -18.63 -11.79 13.09
N ASP A 390 -17.50 -12.41 13.43
CA ASP A 390 -17.32 -13.88 13.43
C ASP A 390 -18.33 -14.58 14.39
N ALA A 391 -18.51 -14.06 15.60
CA ALA A 391 -19.44 -14.63 16.57
C ALA A 391 -20.92 -14.46 16.14
N ASP A 392 -21.29 -13.29 15.62
CA ASP A 392 -22.63 -12.97 15.17
C ASP A 392 -23.02 -13.80 13.93
N THR A 393 -22.11 -13.96 12.97
CA THR A 393 -22.31 -14.79 11.76
C THR A 393 -22.35 -16.28 12.09
N ALA A 394 -21.48 -16.76 12.98
CA ALA A 394 -21.54 -18.14 13.48
C ALA A 394 -22.84 -18.43 14.26
N ALA A 395 -23.36 -17.46 15.02
CA ALA A 395 -24.65 -17.60 15.69
C ALA A 395 -25.82 -17.62 14.69
N PHE A 396 -25.79 -16.79 13.65
CA PHE A 396 -26.79 -16.79 12.58
C PHE A 396 -26.82 -18.13 11.82
N ALA A 397 -25.66 -18.72 11.53
CA ALA A 397 -25.55 -20.03 10.88
C ALA A 397 -26.09 -21.21 11.72
N LEU A 398 -26.44 -20.99 13.00
CA LEU A 398 -27.08 -21.97 13.88
C LEU A 398 -28.60 -21.78 14.01
N MET A 399 -29.17 -20.70 13.45
CA MET A 399 -30.62 -20.44 13.42
C MET A 399 -31.31 -21.29 12.35
N THR A 400 -32.62 -21.50 12.47
CA THR A 400 -33.43 -22.17 11.43
C THR A 400 -33.54 -21.32 10.16
N GLU A 401 -33.83 -21.95 9.02
CA GLU A 401 -34.00 -21.23 7.73
C GLU A 401 -35.10 -20.16 7.78
N GLU A 402 -36.17 -20.37 8.56
CA GLU A 402 -37.25 -19.39 8.75
C GLU A 402 -36.79 -18.18 9.57
N GLU A 403 -36.02 -18.39 10.65
CA GLU A 403 -35.42 -17.31 11.45
C GLU A 403 -34.37 -16.53 10.66
N GLN A 404 -33.47 -17.23 9.97
CA GLN A 404 -32.45 -16.62 9.10
C GLN A 404 -33.08 -15.73 8.02
N LYS A 405 -34.13 -16.25 7.37
CA LYS A 405 -34.87 -15.51 6.35
C LYS A 405 -35.58 -14.28 6.94
N THR A 406 -36.29 -14.44 8.05
CA THR A 406 -37.03 -13.34 8.70
C THR A 406 -36.09 -12.20 9.08
N LEU A 407 -34.96 -12.52 9.72
CA LEU A 407 -33.97 -11.52 10.13
C LEU A 407 -33.28 -10.84 8.93
N ALA A 408 -33.11 -11.55 7.80
CA ALA A 408 -32.62 -10.97 6.56
C ALA A 408 -33.63 -10.02 5.91
N GLU A 409 -34.92 -10.40 5.82
CA GLU A 409 -35.99 -9.55 5.28
C GLU A 409 -36.22 -8.30 6.15
N GLU A 410 -36.19 -8.42 7.48
CA GLU A 410 -36.22 -7.28 8.41
C GLU A 410 -35.01 -6.35 8.19
N LYS A 411 -33.80 -6.92 8.03
CA LYS A 411 -32.58 -6.12 7.88
C LYS A 411 -32.46 -5.46 6.51
N GLU A 412 -32.99 -6.07 5.47
CA GLU A 412 -33.12 -5.43 4.15
C GLU A 412 -34.10 -4.25 4.22
N ALA A 413 -35.26 -4.43 4.88
CA ALA A 413 -36.24 -3.35 5.06
C ALA A 413 -35.66 -2.15 5.85
N GLU A 414 -34.85 -2.39 6.90
CA GLU A 414 -34.11 -1.32 7.59
C GLU A 414 -33.14 -0.58 6.64
N GLN A 415 -32.37 -1.31 5.83
CA GLN A 415 -31.40 -0.73 4.89
C GLN A 415 -32.08 0.09 3.79
N GLN A 416 -33.18 -0.41 3.22
CA GLN A 416 -33.99 0.31 2.23
C GLN A 416 -34.58 1.59 2.84
N ALA A 417 -35.12 1.52 4.07
CA ALA A 417 -35.66 2.69 4.77
C ALA A 417 -34.59 3.75 5.09
N ALA A 418 -33.40 3.33 5.54
CA ALA A 418 -32.27 4.23 5.79
C ALA A 418 -31.77 4.89 4.49
N THR A 419 -31.66 4.12 3.41
CA THR A 419 -31.24 4.63 2.08
C THR A 419 -32.23 5.67 1.57
N ALA A 420 -33.54 5.40 1.62
CA ALA A 420 -34.57 6.34 1.21
C ALA A 420 -34.58 7.63 2.05
N GLN A 421 -34.26 7.56 3.35
CA GLN A 421 -34.08 8.75 4.18
C GLN A 421 -32.84 9.56 3.77
N GLN A 422 -31.73 8.90 3.46
CA GLN A 422 -30.50 9.55 3.00
C GLN A 422 -30.68 10.21 1.63
N GLU A 423 -31.36 9.56 0.68
CA GLU A 423 -31.71 10.14 -0.62
C GLU A 423 -32.61 11.38 -0.47
N GLN A 424 -33.66 11.31 0.38
CA GLN A 424 -34.50 12.47 0.67
C GLN A 424 -33.73 13.63 1.33
N PHE A 425 -32.74 13.33 2.18
CA PHE A 425 -31.87 14.34 2.78
C PHE A 425 -30.94 15.00 1.75
N LEU A 426 -30.30 14.20 0.89
CA LEU A 426 -29.45 14.70 -0.20
C LEU A 426 -30.26 15.51 -1.23
N ALA A 427 -31.46 15.08 -1.58
CA ALA A 427 -32.36 15.82 -2.47
C ALA A 427 -32.75 17.19 -1.90
N ARG A 428 -33.00 17.30 -0.59
CA ARG A 428 -33.25 18.60 0.08
C ARG A 428 -32.03 19.50 0.06
N ILE A 429 -30.81 18.95 0.25
CA ILE A 429 -29.56 19.71 0.13
C ILE A 429 -29.37 20.22 -1.30
N ALA A 430 -29.58 19.37 -2.32
CA ALA A 430 -29.49 19.75 -3.72
C ALA A 430 -30.47 20.89 -4.06
N GLN A 431 -31.75 20.75 -3.70
CA GLN A 431 -32.77 21.80 -3.87
C GLN A 431 -32.39 23.11 -3.16
N GLN A 432 -31.79 23.04 -1.97
CA GLN A 432 -31.33 24.22 -1.24
C GLN A 432 -30.11 24.87 -1.93
N GLN A 433 -29.21 24.08 -2.50
CA GLN A 433 -28.07 24.58 -3.28
C GLN A 433 -28.50 25.21 -4.60
N GLU A 434 -29.45 24.60 -5.32
CA GLU A 434 -30.07 25.19 -6.51
C GLU A 434 -30.75 26.53 -6.19
N ALA A 435 -31.55 26.59 -5.12
CA ALA A 435 -32.21 27.82 -4.67
C ALA A 435 -31.22 28.93 -4.26
N LEU A 436 -30.03 28.57 -3.78
CA LEU A 436 -28.94 29.51 -3.48
C LEU A 436 -28.11 29.92 -4.72
N GLN A 437 -28.19 29.16 -5.81
CA GLN A 437 -27.51 29.45 -7.09
C GLN A 437 -28.41 30.20 -8.09
N GLN A 438 -29.74 30.21 -7.89
CA GLN A 438 -30.64 31.03 -8.69
C GLN A 438 -30.34 32.53 -8.49
N PRO A 439 -30.14 33.32 -9.56
CA PRO A 439 -29.88 34.74 -9.44
C PRO A 439 -31.11 35.46 -8.88
N LEU A 440 -30.88 36.34 -7.90
CA LEU A 440 -31.89 37.18 -7.26
C LEU A 440 -32.53 38.13 -8.29
N HIS A 441 -33.62 37.68 -8.93
CA HIS A 441 -34.52 38.51 -9.71
C HIS A 441 -35.29 39.47 -8.79
N LEU A 442 -34.59 40.50 -8.30
CA LEU A 442 -35.19 41.68 -7.71
C LEU A 442 -36.18 42.26 -8.72
N GLY A 443 -37.45 42.23 -8.37
CA GLY A 443 -38.54 42.38 -9.32
C GLY A 443 -38.52 43.72 -10.03
N GLN A 444 -38.76 43.69 -11.34
CA GLN A 444 -39.18 44.89 -12.08
C GLN A 444 -40.55 45.34 -11.54
N GLN A 445 -40.53 46.19 -10.52
CA GLN A 445 -41.70 46.99 -10.18
C GLN A 445 -42.11 47.78 -11.42
N GLN A 446 -43.40 47.75 -11.74
CA GLN A 446 -43.95 48.46 -12.88
C GLN A 446 -43.58 49.94 -12.79
N ALA A 447 -43.07 50.52 -13.88
CA ALA A 447 -42.83 51.94 -13.98
C ALA A 447 -44.18 52.68 -13.97
N VAL A 448 -44.64 53.06 -12.77
CA VAL A 448 -45.83 53.89 -12.59
C VAL A 448 -45.59 55.22 -13.31
N ALA A 449 -46.38 55.50 -14.34
CA ALA A 449 -46.21 56.69 -15.16
C ALA A 449 -46.40 57.95 -14.31
N VAL A 450 -45.37 58.81 -14.28
CA VAL A 450 -45.43 60.12 -13.62
C VAL A 450 -46.35 61.04 -14.42
N PRO A 451 -47.44 61.57 -13.85
CA PRO A 451 -48.30 62.52 -14.55
C PRO A 451 -47.57 63.84 -14.81
N ALA A 452 -47.81 64.45 -15.98
CA ALA A 452 -47.25 65.76 -16.29
C ALA A 452 -47.83 66.86 -15.36
N PRO A 453 -47.03 67.87 -14.97
CA PRO A 453 -47.48 68.91 -14.04
C PRO A 453 -48.53 69.83 -14.68
N ALA A 454 -49.64 70.04 -13.97
CA ALA A 454 -50.65 71.04 -14.30
C ALA A 454 -50.14 72.47 -13.99
N PRO A 455 -50.63 73.52 -14.69
CA PRO A 455 -50.09 74.88 -14.57
C PRO A 455 -50.45 75.56 -13.24
N ALA A 456 -49.58 76.47 -12.80
CA ALA A 456 -49.73 77.20 -11.54
C ALA A 456 -50.91 78.21 -11.55
N PRO A 457 -51.70 78.30 -10.45
CA PRO A 457 -52.62 79.42 -10.23
C PRO A 457 -51.86 80.73 -10.04
N LYS A 458 -52.47 81.84 -10.45
CA LYS A 458 -51.98 83.20 -10.12
C LYS A 458 -52.31 83.53 -8.66
N PRO A 459 -51.48 84.32 -7.95
CA PRO A 459 -51.92 84.98 -6.73
C PRO A 459 -52.94 86.07 -7.05
N GLU A 460 -54.09 86.06 -6.38
CA GLU A 460 -54.97 87.23 -6.31
C GLU A 460 -54.54 88.13 -5.14
N PRO A 461 -54.61 89.47 -5.27
CA PRO A 461 -54.23 90.40 -4.22
C PRO A 461 -55.33 90.56 -3.17
N GLN A 462 -54.94 90.78 -1.91
CA GLN A 462 -55.79 91.51 -0.96
C GLN A 462 -55.29 92.97 -0.84
N PRO A 463 -56.20 93.96 -0.76
CA PRO A 463 -55.85 95.38 -0.77
C PRO A 463 -55.62 95.98 0.62
N GLU A 464 -54.92 97.12 0.61
CA GLU A 464 -54.70 98.12 1.69
C GLU A 464 -53.92 97.66 2.94
#